data_AF-A0A0R3RU27-F1
#
_entry.id   AF-A0A0R3RU27-F1
#
_cell.length_a   1.000
_cell.length_b   1.000
_cell.length_c   1.000
_cell.angle_alpha   90.00
_cell.angle_beta   90.00
_cell.angle_gamma   90.00
#
_symmetry.space_group_name_H-M   'P 1'
#
loop_
_entity.id
_entity.type
_entity.pdbx_description
1 polymer ?
#
loop_
_entity_poly.entity_id
_entity_poly.type
_entity_poly.pdbx_seq_one_letter_code
_entity_poly.pdbx_strand_id
1 'polypeptide(L)'
;MDDQHEACRRLLLDELGFLKAMYTVEELQVDEPQDPAENGQVTQLTLRQQVEGINYEVVVLLSSEYPLILKPSAFVRCSLVNCDLLNKELRYFIGQEIVGVPLTVAIMHWISDNISRFKEMTEKQTMQIVDDIKTNNTKYARFWIYSHHIQNKTKRRMIKETAALYQLDGFFCSGKPGVIILEGSQIDCDKFWEQIRVLSWKRIVLRCCEELTDSSVFRLGKFREIQFPHAKYLTELKRILSEVGLEYGFGLLLNL
;
A
#
# COMPACT_ATOMS: atom_id res chain seq x y z
N MET A 1 14.56 -22.15 28.17
CA MET A 1 15.11 -21.08 27.31
C MET A 1 16.14 -21.67 26.36
N ASP A 2 17.16 -22.39 26.82
CA ASP A 2 18.15 -23.07 25.93
C ASP A 2 17.53 -23.94 24.83
N ASP A 3 16.53 -24.76 25.15
CA ASP A 3 15.92 -25.68 24.18
C ASP A 3 15.22 -24.98 23.01
N GLN A 4 14.64 -23.80 23.25
CA GLN A 4 13.99 -23.01 22.19
C GLN A 4 14.99 -22.27 21.31
N HIS A 5 16.10 -21.76 21.88
CA HIS A 5 17.16 -21.15 21.09
C HIS A 5 17.87 -22.19 20.22
N GLU A 6 18.09 -23.40 20.73
CA GLU A 6 18.66 -24.50 19.94
C GLU A 6 17.71 -24.95 18.83
N ALA A 7 16.40 -25.01 19.11
CA ALA A 7 15.39 -25.29 18.09
C ALA A 7 15.32 -24.20 17.00
N CYS A 8 15.39 -22.92 17.38
CA CYS A 8 15.51 -21.79 16.45
C CYS A 8 16.75 -21.93 15.56
N ARG A 9 17.91 -22.22 16.17
CA ARG A 9 19.18 -22.44 15.47
C ARG A 9 19.07 -23.56 14.44
N ARG A 10 18.49 -24.71 14.81
CA ARG A 10 18.29 -25.83 13.88
C ARG A 10 17.41 -25.45 12.69
N LEU A 11 16.26 -24.82 12.95
CA LEU A 11 15.34 -24.39 11.89
C LEU A 11 15.96 -23.36 10.95
N LEU A 12 16.77 -22.44 11.51
CA LEU A 12 17.54 -21.48 10.74
C LEU A 12 18.55 -22.19 9.83
N LEU A 13 19.33 -23.14 10.35
CA LEU A 13 20.31 -23.89 9.55
C LEU A 13 19.63 -24.69 8.42
N ASP A 14 18.47 -25.29 8.68
CA ASP A 14 17.68 -25.98 7.67
C ASP A 14 17.19 -25.01 6.58
N GLU A 15 16.68 -23.83 6.97
CA GLU A 15 16.28 -22.79 6.01
C GLU A 15 17.48 -22.29 5.19
N LEU A 16 18.63 -22.04 5.82
CA LEU A 16 19.85 -21.63 5.11
C LEU A 16 20.34 -22.70 4.13
N GLY A 17 20.26 -23.97 4.51
CA GLY A 17 20.57 -25.09 3.63
C GLY A 17 19.66 -25.12 2.41
N PHE A 18 18.36 -24.89 2.61
CA PHE A 18 17.38 -24.78 1.54
C PHE A 18 17.64 -23.58 0.62
N LEU A 19 17.91 -22.40 1.19
CA LEU A 19 18.20 -21.19 0.42
C LEU A 19 19.50 -21.33 -0.40
N LYS A 20 20.56 -21.92 0.18
CA LYS A 20 21.82 -22.22 -0.53
C LYS A 20 21.64 -23.23 -1.67
N ALA A 21 20.60 -24.05 -1.63
CA ALA A 21 20.24 -24.96 -2.73
C ALA A 21 19.38 -24.28 -3.80
N MET A 22 18.59 -23.26 -3.44
CA MET A 22 17.74 -22.51 -4.37
C MET A 22 18.49 -21.41 -5.13
N TYR A 23 19.47 -20.76 -4.50
CA TYR A 23 20.15 -19.58 -5.03
C TYR A 23 21.64 -19.85 -5.27
N THR A 24 22.18 -19.24 -6.31
CA THR A 24 23.61 -19.26 -6.58
C THR A 24 24.38 -18.41 -5.57
N VAL A 25 25.70 -18.59 -5.50
CA VAL A 25 26.61 -17.80 -4.65
C VAL A 25 26.64 -16.31 -4.99
N GLU A 26 26.21 -15.94 -6.20
CA GLU A 26 26.11 -14.54 -6.64
C GLU A 26 24.76 -13.91 -6.23
N GLU A 27 23.71 -14.73 -6.11
CA GLU A 27 22.36 -14.30 -5.76
C GLU A 27 22.11 -14.26 -4.26
N LEU A 28 22.81 -15.09 -3.47
CA LEU A 28 22.65 -15.16 -2.01
C LEU A 28 24.00 -15.04 -1.31
N GLN A 29 24.17 -13.95 -0.56
CA GLN A 29 25.26 -13.80 0.41
C GLN A 29 24.70 -14.01 1.82
N VAL A 30 25.36 -14.87 2.60
CA VAL A 30 25.04 -15.14 4.00
C VAL A 30 26.21 -14.66 4.86
N ASP A 31 25.97 -13.60 5.63
CA ASP A 31 26.93 -13.10 6.62
C ASP A 31 26.53 -13.65 7.99
N GLU A 32 27.21 -14.72 8.40
CA GLU A 32 27.05 -15.32 9.71
C GLU A 32 27.93 -14.59 10.76
N PRO A 33 27.49 -14.51 12.01
CA PRO A 33 28.30 -13.94 13.08
C PRO A 33 29.57 -14.76 13.33
N GLN A 34 30.69 -14.09 13.63
CA GLN A 34 31.98 -14.77 13.79
C GLN A 34 32.17 -15.48 15.13
N ASP A 35 31.39 -15.14 16.17
CA ASP A 35 31.52 -15.75 17.50
C ASP A 35 30.16 -16.24 18.06
N PRO A 36 29.80 -17.52 17.93
CA PRO A 36 28.48 -18.03 18.32
C PRO A 36 28.08 -17.83 19.80
N ALA A 37 28.97 -17.33 20.66
CA ALA A 37 28.73 -17.08 22.08
C ALA A 37 28.28 -15.65 22.44
N GLU A 38 28.27 -14.69 21.51
CA GLU A 38 27.80 -13.33 21.80
C GLU A 38 26.27 -13.21 21.73
N ASN A 39 25.65 -12.71 22.80
CA ASN A 39 24.22 -12.45 22.86
C ASN A 39 23.80 -11.35 21.88
N GLY A 40 22.74 -11.58 21.10
CA GLY A 40 22.16 -10.60 20.17
C GLY A 40 22.66 -10.70 18.73
N GLN A 41 23.30 -11.81 18.37
CA GLN A 41 23.77 -12.03 17.01
C GLN A 41 22.65 -12.15 15.99
N VAL A 42 22.90 -11.53 14.83
CA VAL A 42 21.97 -11.45 13.71
C VAL A 42 22.66 -12.04 12.49
N THR A 43 22.10 -13.11 11.94
CA THR A 43 22.50 -13.60 10.62
C THR A 43 21.90 -12.68 9.58
N GLN A 44 22.73 -12.12 8.70
CA GLN A 44 22.29 -11.25 7.63
C GLN A 44 22.29 -12.02 6.31
N LEU A 45 21.14 -12.05 5.63
CA LEU A 45 21.02 -12.52 4.27
C LEU A 45 20.92 -11.33 3.34
N THR A 46 21.72 -11.34 2.29
CA THR A 46 21.62 -10.37 1.20
C THR A 46 21.30 -11.14 -0.07
N LEU A 47 20.06 -10.97 -0.58
CA LEU A 47 19.58 -11.61 -1.79
C LEU A 47 19.51 -10.60 -2.92
N ARG A 48 20.17 -10.89 -4.04
CA ARG A 48 20.10 -10.10 -5.28
C ARG A 48 19.14 -10.80 -6.23
N GLN A 49 18.10 -10.09 -6.65
CA GLN A 49 17.03 -10.64 -7.47
C GLN A 49 16.73 -9.73 -8.66
N GLN A 50 16.11 -10.32 -9.68
CA GLN A 50 15.64 -9.61 -10.85
C GLN A 50 14.22 -10.03 -11.20
N VAL A 51 13.30 -9.06 -11.27
CA VAL A 51 11.91 -9.27 -11.71
C VAL A 51 11.54 -8.17 -12.70
N GLU A 52 11.06 -8.55 -13.89
CA GLU A 52 10.59 -7.61 -14.93
C GLU A 52 11.60 -6.48 -15.26
N GLY A 53 12.89 -6.81 -15.27
CA GLY A 53 13.99 -5.87 -15.54
C GLY A 53 14.36 -4.94 -14.38
N ILE A 54 13.75 -5.12 -13.20
CA ILE A 54 14.14 -4.45 -11.96
C ILE A 54 15.16 -5.32 -11.24
N ASN A 55 16.37 -4.79 -11.07
CA ASN A 55 17.36 -5.39 -10.19
C ASN A 55 17.20 -4.80 -8.78
N TYR A 56 17.07 -5.66 -7.79
CA TYR A 56 16.88 -5.24 -6.39
C TYR A 56 17.64 -6.15 -5.43
N GLU A 57 17.99 -5.58 -4.29
CA GLU A 57 18.66 -6.26 -3.19
C GLU A 57 17.70 -6.35 -2.01
N VAL A 58 17.49 -7.55 -1.47
CA VAL A 58 16.72 -7.80 -0.26
C VAL A 58 17.69 -8.13 0.86
N VAL A 59 17.63 -7.37 1.94
CA VAL A 59 18.39 -7.66 3.15
C VAL A 59 17.42 -8.19 4.20
N VAL A 60 17.71 -9.39 4.71
CA VAL A 60 16.94 -10.06 5.77
C VAL A 60 17.84 -10.25 6.98
N LEU A 61 17.36 -9.81 8.14
CA LEU A 61 18.03 -9.86 9.43
C LEU A 61 17.32 -10.89 10.31
N LEU A 62 18.04 -11.96 10.63
CA LEU A 62 17.55 -13.12 11.38
C LEU A 62 18.23 -13.15 12.75
N SER A 63 17.49 -12.85 13.83
CA SER A 63 18.02 -12.95 15.18
C SER A 63 18.16 -14.41 15.63
N SER A 64 18.91 -14.67 16.70
CA SER A 64 18.99 -15.98 17.36
C SER A 64 17.66 -16.52 17.91
N GLU A 65 16.61 -15.70 17.90
CA GLU A 65 15.26 -16.01 18.38
C GLU A 65 14.29 -16.36 17.23
N TYR A 66 14.73 -16.21 15.99
CA TYR A 66 13.96 -16.58 14.81
C TYR A 66 14.09 -18.09 14.51
N PRO A 67 13.01 -18.78 14.07
CA PRO A 67 11.68 -18.26 13.76
C PRO A 67 10.62 -18.46 14.86
N LEU A 68 10.96 -19.11 15.98
CA LEU A 68 9.96 -19.55 16.96
C LEU A 68 9.49 -18.42 17.89
N ILE A 69 10.38 -17.48 18.22
CA ILE A 69 10.12 -16.42 19.21
C ILE A 69 9.95 -15.07 18.51
N LEU A 70 10.88 -14.72 17.60
CA LEU A 70 10.84 -13.47 16.85
C LEU A 70 10.68 -13.69 15.35
N LYS A 71 10.11 -12.66 14.72
CA LYS A 71 10.02 -12.53 13.27
C LYS A 71 11.29 -11.88 12.72
N PRO A 72 11.61 -12.11 11.44
CA PRO A 72 12.77 -11.50 10.81
C PRO A 72 12.47 -10.03 10.52
N SER A 73 13.51 -9.22 10.39
CA SER A 73 13.39 -7.88 9.82
C SER A 73 13.90 -7.91 8.39
N ALA A 74 13.16 -7.33 7.45
CA ALA A 74 13.58 -7.29 6.06
C ALA A 74 13.36 -5.91 5.45
N PHE A 75 14.24 -5.55 4.51
CA PHE A 75 14.08 -4.37 3.68
C PHE A 75 14.70 -4.59 2.29
N VAL A 76 14.17 -3.88 1.31
CA VAL A 76 14.59 -3.88 -0.07
C VAL A 76 15.31 -2.58 -0.37
N ARG A 77 16.41 -2.70 -1.12
CA ARG A 77 17.14 -1.59 -1.75
C ARG A 77 17.04 -1.75 -3.25
N CYS A 78 16.57 -0.71 -3.91
CA CYS A 78 16.47 -0.64 -5.36
C CYS A 78 16.38 0.83 -5.78
N SER A 79 17.07 1.18 -6.86
CA SER A 79 17.10 2.54 -7.40
C SER A 79 15.94 2.84 -8.35
N LEU A 80 15.14 1.83 -8.70
CA LEU A 80 14.08 1.93 -9.71
C LEU A 80 12.68 1.89 -9.08
N VAL A 81 12.57 1.77 -7.75
CA VAL A 81 11.29 1.63 -7.04
C VAL A 81 11.30 2.44 -5.75
N ASN A 82 10.10 2.82 -5.29
CA ASN A 82 9.89 3.54 -4.04
C ASN A 82 10.10 2.58 -2.87
N CYS A 83 11.37 2.45 -2.48
CA CYS A 83 11.80 1.54 -1.43
C CYS A 83 11.17 1.92 -0.08
N ASP A 84 10.88 3.19 0.18
CA ASP A 84 10.28 3.60 1.45
C ASP A 84 8.86 3.03 1.62
N LEU A 85 8.04 3.15 0.57
CA LEU A 85 6.69 2.61 0.56
C LEU A 85 6.70 1.08 0.53
N LEU A 86 7.53 0.48 -0.33
CA LEU A 86 7.68 -0.97 -0.41
C LEU A 86 8.11 -1.55 0.95
N ASN A 87 9.11 -0.95 1.59
CA ASN A 87 9.59 -1.40 2.90
C ASN A 87 8.57 -1.20 4.02
N LYS A 88 7.70 -0.19 3.90
CA LYS A 88 6.59 0.00 4.84
C LYS A 88 5.55 -1.11 4.71
N GLU A 89 5.17 -1.47 3.48
CA GLU A 89 4.22 -2.56 3.24
C GLU A 89 4.82 -3.93 3.58
N LEU A 90 6.10 -4.15 3.26
CA LEU A 90 6.82 -5.37 3.61
C LEU A 90 6.85 -5.59 5.13
N ARG A 91 7.14 -4.54 5.91
CA ARG A 91 7.09 -4.61 7.39
C ARG A 91 5.69 -4.93 7.90
N TYR A 92 4.65 -4.39 7.25
CA TYR A 92 3.27 -4.71 7.61
C TYR A 92 2.94 -6.18 7.31
N PHE A 93 3.32 -6.69 6.14
CA PHE A 93 3.17 -8.09 5.74
C PHE A 93 3.82 -9.05 6.75
N ILE A 94 5.13 -8.88 7.04
CA ILE A 94 5.84 -9.69 8.04
C ILE A 94 5.13 -9.59 9.41
N GLY A 95 4.65 -8.40 9.77
CA GLY A 95 3.87 -8.16 10.98
C GLY A 95 2.60 -9.00 11.11
N GLN A 96 1.99 -9.45 10.00
CA GLN A 96 0.79 -10.30 10.00
C GLN A 96 1.07 -11.80 10.05
N GLU A 97 2.27 -12.24 9.68
CA GLU A 97 2.63 -13.66 9.66
C GLU A 97 2.66 -14.30 11.06
N ILE A 98 2.59 -15.63 11.16
CA ILE A 98 2.72 -16.32 12.45
C ILE A 98 4.19 -16.65 12.73
N VAL A 99 4.60 -16.58 14.01
CA VAL A 99 5.87 -17.17 14.45
C VAL A 99 5.78 -18.68 14.47
N GLY A 100 6.91 -19.37 14.40
CA GLY A 100 6.99 -20.83 14.46
C GLY A 100 7.47 -21.50 13.18
N VAL A 101 7.49 -20.78 12.06
CA VAL A 101 7.97 -21.28 10.76
C VAL A 101 8.93 -20.29 10.11
N PRO A 102 9.93 -20.77 9.34
CA PRO A 102 10.76 -19.90 8.54
C PRO A 102 9.94 -19.14 7.48
N LEU A 103 10.29 -17.87 7.26
CA LEU A 103 9.55 -16.85 6.51
C LEU A 103 10.34 -16.27 5.34
N THR A 104 11.62 -16.64 5.15
CA THR A 104 12.47 -16.00 4.14
C THR A 104 11.91 -16.20 2.73
N VAL A 105 11.44 -17.41 2.40
CA VAL A 105 10.80 -17.69 1.10
C VAL A 105 9.51 -16.89 0.91
N ALA A 106 8.68 -16.77 1.95
CA ALA A 106 7.43 -15.99 1.89
C ALA A 106 7.71 -14.50 1.66
N ILE A 107 8.75 -13.96 2.29
CA ILE A 107 9.24 -12.59 2.07
C ILE A 107 9.67 -12.41 0.61
N MET A 108 10.48 -13.33 0.06
CA MET A 108 10.94 -13.24 -1.33
C MET A 108 9.78 -13.29 -2.33
N HIS A 109 8.81 -14.18 -2.11
CA HIS A 109 7.63 -14.30 -2.95
C HIS A 109 6.77 -13.03 -2.90
N TRP A 110 6.50 -12.52 -1.69
CA TRP A 110 5.74 -11.28 -1.53
C TRP A 110 6.42 -10.10 -2.23
N ILE A 111 7.75 -9.97 -2.12
CA ILE A 111 8.48 -8.90 -2.81
C ILE A 111 8.36 -9.07 -4.33
N SER A 112 8.58 -10.28 -4.85
CA SER A 112 8.47 -10.56 -6.30
C SER A 112 7.10 -10.18 -6.86
N ASP A 113 6.02 -10.52 -6.16
CA ASP A 113 4.65 -10.23 -6.59
C ASP A 113 4.30 -8.73 -6.56
N ASN A 114 4.98 -7.96 -5.71
CA ASN A 114 4.59 -6.58 -5.42
C ASN A 114 5.58 -5.53 -5.91
N ILE A 115 6.84 -5.88 -6.19
CA ILE A 115 7.90 -4.91 -6.48
C ILE A 115 7.60 -4.02 -7.69
N SER A 116 6.99 -4.57 -8.74
CA SER A 116 6.62 -3.80 -9.94
C SER A 116 5.59 -2.71 -9.66
N ARG A 117 4.77 -2.84 -8.61
CA ARG A 117 3.81 -1.81 -8.17
C ARG A 117 4.49 -0.55 -7.65
N PHE A 118 5.75 -0.66 -7.24
CA PHE A 118 6.50 0.42 -6.62
C PHE A 118 7.47 1.13 -7.57
N LYS A 119 7.50 0.80 -8.88
CA LYS A 119 8.40 1.47 -9.85
C LYS A 119 8.31 3.00 -9.73
N GLU A 120 9.45 3.63 -9.44
CA GLU A 120 9.59 5.08 -9.45
C GLU A 120 9.63 5.53 -10.92
N MET A 121 8.60 6.25 -11.34
CA MET A 121 8.58 6.90 -12.65
C MET A 121 9.65 7.99 -12.66
N THR A 122 10.86 7.67 -13.13
CA THR A 122 11.89 8.70 -13.39
C THR A 122 11.32 9.75 -14.36
N GLU A 123 11.43 11.02 -13.98
CA GLU A 123 10.82 12.22 -14.58
C GLU A 123 11.03 12.40 -16.11
N LYS A 124 11.87 11.57 -16.74
CA LYS A 124 12.19 11.63 -18.18
C LYS A 124 11.22 10.84 -19.08
N GLN A 125 10.31 10.04 -18.55
CA GLN A 125 9.31 9.30 -19.34
C GLN A 125 7.91 9.94 -19.35
N THR A 126 7.76 11.15 -18.80
CA THR A 126 6.48 11.87 -18.75
C THR A 126 5.95 12.28 -20.14
N MET A 127 6.80 12.29 -21.18
CA MET A 127 6.42 12.76 -22.52
C MET A 127 6.11 11.67 -23.55
N GLN A 128 6.51 10.40 -23.32
CA GLN A 128 6.25 9.31 -24.27
C GLN A 128 5.14 8.33 -23.82
N ILE A 129 4.84 8.29 -22.52
CA ILE A 129 3.79 7.42 -21.96
C ILE A 129 2.37 7.87 -22.37
N VAL A 130 2.19 9.13 -22.75
CA VAL A 130 0.88 9.69 -23.12
C VAL A 130 0.32 9.06 -24.41
N ASP A 131 1.17 8.54 -25.29
CA ASP A 131 0.74 7.95 -26.56
C ASP A 131 0.52 6.43 -26.49
N ASP A 132 1.29 5.67 -25.68
CA ASP A 132 1.15 4.21 -25.61
C ASP A 132 0.11 3.70 -24.58
N ILE A 133 -0.21 4.45 -23.51
CA ILE A 133 -1.28 4.05 -22.56
C ILE A 133 -2.68 4.14 -23.17
N LYS A 134 -2.85 4.84 -24.31
CA LYS A 134 -4.15 4.93 -24.99
C LYS A 134 -4.69 3.60 -25.49
N THR A 135 -3.90 2.52 -25.52
CA THR A 135 -4.33 1.32 -26.25
C THR A 135 -4.67 0.07 -25.47
N ASN A 136 -4.41 -0.11 -24.16
CA ASN A 136 -4.93 -1.32 -23.49
C ASN A 136 -5.18 -1.19 -21.97
N ASN A 137 -6.46 -1.03 -21.63
CA ASN A 137 -7.11 -1.34 -20.35
C ASN A 137 -6.93 -0.36 -19.17
N THR A 138 -7.22 0.93 -19.41
CA THR A 138 -7.42 1.91 -18.33
C THR A 138 -8.63 1.50 -17.49
N LYS A 139 -8.37 0.90 -16.32
CA LYS A 139 -9.41 0.65 -15.31
C LYS A 139 -9.74 1.94 -14.58
N TYR A 140 -11.02 2.21 -14.43
CA TYR A 140 -11.51 3.37 -13.70
C TYR A 140 -12.09 2.93 -12.37
N ALA A 141 -12.23 3.87 -11.44
CA ALA A 141 -12.75 3.58 -10.12
C ALA A 141 -13.59 4.71 -9.56
N ARG A 142 -14.49 4.35 -8.64
CA ARG A 142 -15.18 5.29 -7.75
C ARG A 142 -14.91 4.92 -6.30
N PHE A 143 -14.37 5.87 -5.54
CA PHE A 143 -14.06 5.68 -4.12
C PHE A 143 -15.11 6.34 -3.26
N TRP A 144 -15.57 5.61 -2.25
CA TRP A 144 -16.51 6.07 -1.24
C TRP A 144 -15.78 6.16 0.10
N ILE A 145 -15.39 7.36 0.51
CA ILE A 145 -14.58 7.56 1.71
C ILE A 145 -15.44 8.24 2.78
N TYR A 146 -15.51 7.59 3.93
CA TYR A 146 -16.15 8.10 5.13
C TYR A 146 -15.11 8.68 6.08
N SER A 147 -15.42 9.82 6.69
CA SER A 147 -14.66 10.42 7.78
C SER A 147 -15.58 10.86 8.90
N HIS A 148 -15.08 10.93 10.14
CA HIS A 148 -15.88 11.44 11.26
C HIS A 148 -16.30 12.90 11.04
N HIS A 149 -15.44 13.73 10.45
CA HIS A 149 -15.70 15.10 9.99
C HIS A 149 -14.49 15.64 9.20
N ILE A 150 -14.71 16.64 8.34
CA ILE A 150 -13.63 17.32 7.59
C ILE A 150 -13.69 18.84 7.86
N GLN A 151 -13.50 19.22 9.13
CA GLN A 151 -13.56 20.64 9.55
C GLN A 151 -12.22 21.38 9.37
N ASN A 152 -11.10 20.67 9.49
CA ASN A 152 -9.77 21.27 9.46
C ASN A 152 -9.46 21.88 8.09
N LYS A 153 -9.14 23.18 8.05
CA LYS A 153 -8.86 23.94 6.82
C LYS A 153 -7.70 23.35 6.01
N THR A 154 -6.64 22.89 6.67
CA THR A 154 -5.50 22.24 6.03
C THR A 154 -5.92 20.95 5.33
N LYS A 155 -6.73 20.10 5.97
CA LYS A 155 -7.23 18.87 5.33
C LYS A 155 -8.13 19.18 4.14
N ARG A 156 -9.02 20.17 4.27
CA ARG A 156 -9.90 20.61 3.16
C ARG A 156 -9.09 21.09 1.96
N ARG A 157 -8.02 21.85 2.21
CA ARG A 157 -7.09 22.32 1.19
C ARG A 157 -6.36 21.14 0.54
N MET A 158 -5.80 20.23 1.34
CA MET A 158 -5.09 19.04 0.85
C MET A 158 -6.00 18.18 -0.03
N ILE A 159 -7.24 17.92 0.38
CA ILE A 159 -8.21 17.18 -0.44
C ILE A 159 -8.42 17.81 -1.81
N LYS A 160 -8.60 19.14 -1.87
CA LYS A 160 -8.78 19.84 -3.15
C LYS A 160 -7.53 19.79 -4.03
N GLU A 161 -6.37 20.08 -3.44
CA GLU A 161 -5.09 20.12 -4.15
C GLU A 161 -4.72 18.73 -4.67
N THR A 162 -4.87 17.69 -3.85
CA THR A 162 -4.60 16.29 -4.24
C THR A 162 -5.57 15.80 -5.32
N ALA A 163 -6.87 16.10 -5.22
CA ALA A 163 -7.83 15.74 -6.27
C ALA A 163 -7.51 16.42 -7.60
N ALA A 164 -7.15 17.71 -7.56
CA ALA A 164 -6.76 18.45 -8.75
C ALA A 164 -5.45 17.96 -9.37
N LEU A 165 -4.46 17.60 -8.53
CA LEU A 165 -3.17 17.05 -8.96
C LEU A 165 -3.37 15.75 -9.77
N TYR A 166 -4.28 14.90 -9.32
CA TYR A 166 -4.59 13.61 -9.95
C TYR A 166 -5.75 13.66 -10.94
N GLN A 167 -6.22 14.86 -11.31
CA GLN A 167 -7.32 15.08 -12.27
C GLN A 167 -8.58 14.24 -11.95
N LEU A 168 -8.87 14.07 -10.67
CA LEU A 168 -10.03 13.32 -10.22
C LEU A 168 -11.28 14.18 -10.32
N ASP A 169 -12.39 13.53 -10.61
CA ASP A 169 -13.75 14.08 -10.53
C ASP A 169 -14.39 13.69 -9.20
N GLY A 170 -15.44 14.39 -8.76
CA GLY A 170 -16.07 14.09 -7.48
C GLY A 170 -16.49 15.28 -6.64
N PHE A 171 -16.66 15.01 -5.36
CA PHE A 171 -16.77 16.06 -4.36
C PHE A 171 -16.41 15.56 -2.96
N PHE A 172 -16.22 16.50 -2.05
CA PHE A 172 -16.26 16.20 -0.62
C PHE A 172 -17.17 17.15 0.14
N CYS A 173 -17.70 16.67 1.26
CA CYS A 173 -18.58 17.39 2.14
C CYS A 173 -17.94 17.55 3.52
N SER A 174 -17.72 18.80 3.94
CA SER A 174 -17.00 19.15 5.17
C SER A 174 -17.76 18.92 6.49
N GLY A 175 -18.96 18.32 6.41
CA GLY A 175 -19.89 18.17 7.54
C GLY A 175 -19.52 17.08 8.55
N LYS A 176 -20.54 16.65 9.30
CA LYS A 176 -20.48 15.55 10.28
C LYS A 176 -21.63 14.57 9.95
N PRO A 177 -21.37 13.42 9.30
CA PRO A 177 -20.05 12.89 8.95
C PRO A 177 -19.36 13.69 7.82
N GLY A 178 -18.05 13.50 7.67
CA GLY A 178 -17.33 13.94 6.50
C GLY A 178 -17.39 12.87 5.41
N VAL A 179 -17.61 13.27 4.16
CA VAL A 179 -17.71 12.35 3.02
C VAL A 179 -16.81 12.85 1.91
N ILE A 180 -16.07 11.95 1.27
CA ILE A 180 -15.33 12.22 0.03
C ILE A 180 -15.75 11.14 -0.96
N ILE A 181 -16.17 11.56 -2.15
CA ILE A 181 -16.50 10.67 -3.26
C ILE A 181 -15.72 11.18 -4.45
N LEU A 182 -15.00 10.28 -5.11
CA LEU A 182 -14.18 10.63 -6.26
C LEU A 182 -14.27 9.54 -7.32
N GLU A 183 -14.06 9.96 -8.56
CA GLU A 183 -14.08 9.16 -9.78
C GLU A 183 -12.85 9.50 -10.61
N GLY A 184 -12.21 8.49 -11.20
CA GLY A 184 -11.02 8.70 -12.01
C GLY A 184 -10.38 7.39 -12.43
N SER A 185 -9.14 7.45 -12.91
CA SER A 185 -8.36 6.23 -13.12
C SER A 185 -8.15 5.52 -11.76
N GLN A 186 -8.16 4.20 -11.74
CA GLN A 186 -7.96 3.43 -10.49
C GLN A 186 -6.66 3.84 -9.80
N ILE A 187 -5.57 4.00 -10.59
CA ILE A 187 -4.24 4.39 -10.11
C ILE A 187 -4.30 5.77 -9.41
N ASP A 188 -4.99 6.72 -10.01
CA ASP A 188 -5.10 8.09 -9.46
C ASP A 188 -5.97 8.13 -8.20
N CYS A 189 -7.03 7.31 -8.15
CA CYS A 189 -7.85 7.14 -6.95
C CYS A 189 -7.04 6.54 -5.79
N ASP A 190 -6.20 5.54 -6.07
CA ASP A 190 -5.31 4.91 -5.08
C ASP A 190 -4.29 5.92 -4.54
N LYS A 191 -3.60 6.65 -5.42
CA LYS A 191 -2.64 7.70 -5.04
C LYS A 191 -3.29 8.80 -4.20
N PHE A 192 -4.50 9.22 -4.55
CA PHE A 192 -5.27 10.15 -3.73
C PHE A 192 -5.52 9.56 -2.34
N TRP A 193 -5.99 8.32 -2.26
CA TRP A 193 -6.30 7.68 -0.99
C TRP A 193 -5.07 7.53 -0.09
N GLU A 194 -3.92 7.15 -0.66
CA GLU A 194 -2.66 7.03 0.07
C GLU A 194 -2.23 8.34 0.74
N GLN A 195 -2.35 9.46 0.04
CA GLN A 195 -2.01 10.78 0.59
C GLN A 195 -3.03 11.25 1.63
N ILE A 196 -4.31 11.02 1.38
CA ILE A 196 -5.36 11.53 2.27
C ILE A 196 -5.47 10.69 3.55
N ARG A 197 -5.30 9.36 3.50
CA ARG A 197 -5.48 8.48 4.67
C ARG A 197 -4.48 8.73 5.80
N VAL A 198 -3.27 9.21 5.48
CA VAL A 198 -2.18 9.43 6.46
C VAL A 198 -2.29 10.74 7.24
N LEU A 199 -3.23 11.63 6.87
CA LEU A 199 -3.46 12.86 7.64
C LEU A 199 -4.03 12.52 9.04
N SER A 200 -3.99 13.49 9.95
CA SER A 200 -4.38 13.30 11.36
C SER A 200 -5.89 13.14 11.60
N TRP A 201 -6.51 12.05 11.17
CA TRP A 201 -7.95 11.79 11.30
C TRP A 201 -8.35 11.20 12.66
N LYS A 202 -9.50 11.63 13.20
CA LYS A 202 -10.14 10.89 14.30
C LYS A 202 -10.64 9.52 13.83
N ARG A 203 -11.15 9.47 12.60
CA ARG A 203 -11.49 8.26 11.85
C ARG A 203 -11.66 8.62 10.37
N ILE A 204 -11.02 7.86 9.49
CA ILE A 204 -11.25 7.88 8.04
C ILE A 204 -11.23 6.44 7.54
N VAL A 205 -12.12 6.09 6.62
CA VAL A 205 -12.26 4.72 6.10
C VAL A 205 -12.69 4.80 4.64
N LEU A 206 -11.99 4.08 3.76
CA LEU A 206 -12.49 3.76 2.43
C LEU A 206 -13.55 2.66 2.58
N ARG A 207 -14.82 3.02 2.34
CA ARG A 207 -15.98 2.13 2.52
C ARG A 207 -16.18 1.19 1.36
N CYS A 208 -15.99 1.71 0.16
CA CYS A 208 -16.17 0.96 -1.07
C CYS A 208 -15.26 1.53 -2.15
N CYS A 209 -14.73 0.62 -2.97
CA CYS A 209 -14.06 0.90 -4.21
C CYS A 209 -14.88 0.18 -5.30
N GLU A 210 -15.50 0.95 -6.18
CA GLU A 210 -16.20 0.41 -7.34
C GLU A 210 -15.29 0.44 -8.53
N GLU A 211 -15.07 -0.72 -9.16
CA GLU A 211 -14.39 -0.78 -10.46
C GLU A 211 -15.36 -0.34 -11.56
N LEU A 212 -14.90 0.57 -12.42
CA LEU A 212 -15.61 1.12 -13.55
C LEU A 212 -14.90 0.71 -14.84
N THR A 213 -15.68 0.29 -15.83
CA THR A 213 -15.16 -0.19 -17.12
C THR A 213 -14.79 0.96 -18.06
N ASP A 214 -15.37 2.15 -17.89
CA ASP A 214 -15.11 3.31 -18.75
C ASP A 214 -15.33 4.63 -17.97
N SER A 215 -14.57 5.65 -18.37
CA SER A 215 -14.70 7.05 -17.97
C SER A 215 -16.05 7.69 -18.31
N SER A 216 -16.75 7.20 -19.33
CA SER A 216 -18.10 7.67 -19.68
C SER A 216 -19.15 7.43 -18.58
N VAL A 217 -18.83 6.58 -17.60
CA VAL A 217 -19.68 6.27 -16.44
C VAL A 217 -19.50 7.28 -15.30
N PHE A 218 -18.58 8.24 -15.42
CA PHE A 218 -18.40 9.31 -14.44
C PHE A 218 -19.63 10.21 -14.38
N ARG A 219 -20.09 10.50 -13.16
CA ARG A 219 -21.33 11.25 -12.93
C ARG A 219 -21.13 12.47 -12.04
N LEU A 220 -19.96 12.61 -11.41
CA LEU A 220 -19.75 13.64 -10.39
C LEU A 220 -19.11 14.92 -10.92
N GLY A 221 -18.53 14.88 -12.13
CA GLY A 221 -17.86 15.99 -12.80
C GLY A 221 -16.74 16.60 -11.95
N LYS A 222 -16.27 17.80 -12.33
CA LYS A 222 -15.09 18.43 -11.73
C LYS A 222 -15.13 18.44 -10.19
N PHE A 223 -14.03 17.99 -9.59
CA PHE A 223 -13.91 17.87 -8.15
C PHE A 223 -14.12 19.20 -7.42
N ARG A 224 -15.01 19.19 -6.44
CA ARG A 224 -15.39 20.39 -5.69
C ARG A 224 -15.71 20.11 -4.23
N GLU A 225 -15.71 21.15 -3.42
CA GLU A 225 -16.26 21.07 -2.08
C GLU A 225 -17.73 21.45 -2.10
N ILE A 226 -18.55 20.67 -1.39
CA ILE A 226 -19.96 20.96 -1.18
C ILE A 226 -20.21 21.17 0.31
N GLN A 227 -20.83 22.29 0.66
CA GLN A 227 -21.18 22.61 2.04
C GLN A 227 -22.69 22.55 2.20
N PHE A 228 -23.14 21.70 3.12
CA PHE A 228 -24.56 21.58 3.46
C PHE A 228 -24.83 22.23 4.82
N PRO A 229 -26.04 22.79 5.01
CA PRO A 229 -26.54 23.15 6.33
C PRO A 229 -26.57 21.90 7.22
N HIS A 230 -26.08 22.01 8.47
CA HIS A 230 -25.96 20.87 9.39
C HIS A 230 -27.28 20.12 9.58
N ALA A 231 -28.40 20.84 9.70
CA ALA A 231 -29.73 20.25 9.91
C ALA A 231 -30.25 19.43 8.71
N LYS A 232 -29.72 19.65 7.51
CA LYS A 232 -30.17 19.00 6.27
C LYS A 232 -29.08 18.16 5.60
N TYR A 233 -27.95 17.93 6.28
CA TYR A 233 -26.75 17.32 5.69
C TYR A 233 -27.05 15.99 4.99
N LEU A 234 -27.70 15.05 5.68
CA LEU A 234 -27.98 13.72 5.14
C LEU A 234 -29.00 13.77 4.00
N THR A 235 -30.03 14.61 4.12
CA THR A 235 -31.06 14.80 3.10
C THR A 235 -30.46 15.39 1.81
N GLU A 236 -29.61 16.41 1.93
CA GLU A 236 -28.94 17.03 0.78
C GLU A 236 -27.91 16.09 0.14
N LEU A 237 -27.13 15.36 0.95
CA LEU A 237 -26.21 14.35 0.45
C LEU A 237 -26.97 13.28 -0.36
N LYS A 238 -28.07 12.76 0.18
CA LYS A 238 -28.91 11.79 -0.51
C LYS A 238 -29.48 12.37 -1.81
N ARG A 239 -30.00 13.60 -1.77
CA ARG A 239 -30.54 14.30 -2.94
C ARG A 239 -29.52 14.40 -4.08
N ILE A 240 -28.31 14.88 -3.80
CA ILE A 240 -27.26 15.00 -4.83
C ILE A 240 -26.90 13.64 -5.41
N LEU A 241 -26.80 12.60 -4.57
CA LEU A 241 -26.54 11.24 -5.06
C LEU A 241 -27.67 10.72 -5.94
N SER A 242 -28.93 10.97 -5.60
CA SER A 242 -30.08 10.61 -6.44
C SER A 242 -30.10 11.35 -7.77
N GLU A 243 -29.72 12.63 -7.81
CA GLU A 243 -29.66 13.43 -9.06
C GLU A 243 -28.66 12.88 -10.07
N VAL A 244 -27.58 12.26 -9.59
CA VAL A 244 -26.57 11.60 -10.43
C VAL A 244 -26.80 10.08 -10.55
N GLY A 245 -27.90 9.56 -10.01
CA GLY A 245 -28.23 8.12 -10.05
C GLY A 245 -27.28 7.22 -9.24
N LEU A 246 -26.64 7.75 -8.21
CA LEU A 246 -25.74 7.05 -7.28
C LEU A 246 -26.32 6.92 -5.87
N GLU A 247 -27.65 6.90 -5.74
CA GLU A 247 -28.37 6.84 -4.44
C GLU A 247 -27.95 5.63 -3.60
N TYR A 248 -27.64 4.50 -4.23
CA TYR A 248 -27.20 3.28 -3.56
C TYR A 248 -25.92 3.49 -2.72
N GLY A 249 -25.04 4.41 -3.13
CA GLY A 249 -23.82 4.74 -2.40
C GLY A 249 -24.06 5.44 -1.06
N PHE A 250 -25.27 5.95 -0.81
CA PHE A 250 -25.65 6.49 0.48
C PHE A 250 -25.58 5.40 1.59
N GLY A 251 -26.03 4.18 1.27
CA GLY A 251 -25.92 3.02 2.17
C GLY A 251 -24.47 2.61 2.39
N LEU A 252 -23.67 2.57 1.31
CA LEU A 252 -22.24 2.24 1.36
C LEU A 252 -21.44 3.18 2.28
N LEU A 253 -21.73 4.49 2.25
CA LEU A 253 -21.03 5.48 3.07
C LEU A 253 -21.35 5.35 4.56
N LEU A 254 -22.61 5.07 4.89
CA LEU A 254 -23.13 5.14 6.25
C LEU A 254 -23.24 3.78 6.93
N ASN A 255 -22.93 2.69 6.23
CA ASN A 255 -23.17 1.31 6.67
C ASN A 255 -24.64 1.11 7.10
N LEU A 256 -25.57 1.59 6.26
CA LEU A 256 -27.01 1.41 6.44
C LEU A 256 -27.52 0.26 5.58
#